data_AF-A0A2D6DPX2-F1
#
_entry.id   AF-A0A2D6DPX2-F1
#
_cell.length_a   1.000
_cell.length_b   1.000
_cell.length_c   1.000
_cell.angle_alpha   90.00
_cell.angle_beta   90.00
_cell.angle_gamma   90.00
#
_symmetry.space_group_name_H-M   'P 1'
#
loop_
_entity.id
_entity.type
_entity.pdbx_description
1 polymer ?
#
loop_
_entity_poly.entity_id
_entity_poly.type
_entity_poly.pdbx_seq_one_letter_code
_entity_poly.pdbx_strand_id
1 'polypeptide(L)'
;RIKLLCFETLSETEWNNKMFQPNIWVDIKGYMNTKIKAFKIYSTEVKAYPHPRSEEGIRVLSKKRGSEACFEYAESFMLVRDYII
;
A
#
# COMPACT_ATOMS: atom_id res chain seq x y z
N ARG A 1 20.58 -7.73 -10.86
CA ARG A 1 19.28 -7.10 -11.24
C ARG A 1 18.84 -6.14 -10.14
N ILE A 2 18.48 -4.91 -10.49
CA ILE A 2 18.01 -3.88 -9.56
C ILE A 2 16.67 -3.33 -10.05
N LYS A 3 15.63 -3.31 -9.20
CA LYS A 3 14.30 -2.82 -9.55
C LYS A 3 14.01 -1.47 -8.90
N LEU A 4 13.57 -0.51 -9.71
CA LEU A 4 13.04 0.77 -9.25
C LEU A 4 11.51 0.65 -9.15
N LEU A 5 10.99 0.73 -7.92
CA LEU A 5 9.56 0.60 -7.62
C LEU A 5 9.01 1.92 -7.06
N CYS A 6 7.77 2.24 -7.42
CA CYS A 6 6.96 3.24 -6.73
C CYS A 6 5.89 2.55 -5.88
N PHE A 7 5.59 3.11 -4.73
CA PHE A 7 4.60 2.60 -3.79
C PHE A 7 3.34 3.48 -3.75
N GLU A 8 2.25 2.89 -3.29
CA GLU A 8 0.98 3.56 -3.06
C GLU A 8 0.91 4.13 -1.64
N THR A 9 0.42 5.37 -1.52
CA THR A 9 0.16 6.08 -0.25
C THR A 9 -1.29 6.57 -0.21
N LEU A 10 -1.96 6.26 0.91
CA LEU A 10 -3.37 6.55 1.18
C LEU A 10 -3.59 8.03 1.48
N SER A 11 -4.49 8.67 0.71
CA SER A 11 -4.78 10.12 0.77
C SER A 11 -3.88 10.98 -0.11
N GLU A 12 -3.03 10.38 -0.94
CA GLU A 12 -2.12 11.09 -1.85
C GLU A 12 -2.15 10.47 -3.25
N THR A 13 -2.06 9.14 -3.35
CA THR A 13 -1.99 8.45 -4.64
C THR A 13 -3.28 8.60 -5.44
N GLU A 14 -4.42 8.61 -4.75
CA GLU A 14 -5.73 8.75 -5.36
C GLU A 14 -6.02 10.18 -5.83
N TRP A 15 -5.31 11.17 -5.28
CA TRP A 15 -5.45 12.59 -5.62
C TRP A 15 -4.54 12.99 -6.79
N ASN A 16 -3.63 12.11 -7.22
CA ASN A 16 -2.69 12.41 -8.29
C ASN A 16 -3.39 12.37 -9.66
N ASN A 17 -3.11 13.34 -10.52
CA ASN A 17 -3.60 13.37 -11.91
C ASN A 17 -3.07 12.19 -12.74
N LYS A 18 -1.96 11.57 -12.32
CA LYS A 18 -1.45 10.34 -12.94
C LYS A 18 -1.98 9.13 -12.18
N MET A 19 -2.69 8.26 -12.89
CA MET A 19 -3.20 7.01 -12.35
C MET A 19 -2.04 6.09 -11.91
N PHE A 20 -2.10 5.60 -10.68
CA PHE A 20 -1.21 4.55 -10.21
C PHE A 20 -1.63 3.18 -10.79
N GLN A 21 -0.71 2.53 -11.50
CA GLN A 21 -0.94 1.26 -12.19
C GLN A 21 -0.02 0.18 -11.60
N PRO A 22 -0.44 -0.49 -10.51
CA PRO A 22 0.39 -1.51 -9.89
C PRO A 22 0.54 -2.73 -10.82
N ASN A 23 1.74 -3.31 -10.81
CA ASN A 23 2.07 -4.54 -11.54
C ASN A 23 2.91 -5.51 -10.70
N ILE A 24 3.14 -5.19 -9.43
CA ILE A 24 3.80 -6.04 -8.44
C ILE A 24 2.97 -6.01 -7.18
N TRP A 25 2.71 -7.19 -6.60
CA TRP A 25 2.05 -7.35 -5.31
C TRP A 25 2.94 -8.16 -4.38
N VAL A 26 3.00 -7.76 -3.12
CA VAL A 26 3.77 -8.43 -2.06
C VAL A 26 2.81 -8.86 -0.97
N ASP A 27 2.75 -10.16 -0.66
CA ASP A 27 1.96 -10.69 0.45
C ASP A 27 2.49 -10.13 1.78
N ILE A 28 1.59 -9.47 2.52
CA ILE A 28 1.88 -8.89 3.83
C ILE A 28 0.98 -9.47 4.94
N LYS A 29 0.40 -10.66 4.76
CA LYS A 29 -0.47 -11.31 5.77
C LYS A 29 0.18 -11.34 7.16
N GLY A 30 1.46 -11.74 7.24
CA GLY A 30 2.21 -11.77 8.50
C GLY A 30 2.56 -10.40 9.08
N TYR A 31 2.43 -9.32 8.29
CA TYR A 31 2.92 -7.98 8.62
C TYR A 31 1.82 -6.93 8.78
N MET A 32 0.55 -7.27 8.53
CA MET A 32 -0.56 -6.31 8.58
C MET A 32 -0.64 -5.56 9.92
N ASN A 33 -0.51 -6.28 11.05
CA ASN A 33 -0.54 -5.63 12.37
C ASN A 33 0.71 -4.77 12.64
N THR A 34 1.89 -5.18 12.14
CA THR A 34 3.12 -4.39 12.22
C THR A 34 2.98 -3.09 11.43
N LYS A 35 2.42 -3.14 10.23
CA LYS A 35 2.11 -1.98 9.40
C LYS A 35 1.20 -0.98 10.12
N ILE A 36 0.12 -1.45 10.74
CA ILE A 36 -0.78 -0.60 11.54
C ILE A 36 -0.05 0.03 12.73
N LYS A 37 0.74 -0.75 13.47
CA LYS A 37 1.51 -0.24 14.61
C LYS A 37 2.50 0.84 14.16
N ALA A 38 3.21 0.62 13.05
CA ALA A 38 4.15 1.59 12.50
C ALA A 38 3.44 2.89 12.08
N PHE A 39 2.29 2.80 11.40
CA PHE A 39 1.51 3.97 11.01
C PHE A 39 1.01 4.78 12.22
N LYS A 40 0.58 4.10 13.29
CA LYS A 40 0.07 4.74 14.52
C LYS A 40 1.09 5.60 15.28
N ILE A 41 2.39 5.47 14.98
CA ILE A 41 3.43 6.35 15.53
C ILE A 41 3.21 7.81 15.08
N TYR A 42 2.65 8.00 13.88
CA TYR A 42 2.34 9.33 13.33
C TYR A 42 0.95 9.80 13.79
N SER A 43 0.81 10.06 15.10
CA SER A 43 -0.48 10.33 15.74
C SER A 43 -1.31 11.45 15.08
N THR A 44 -0.67 12.47 14.50
CA THR A 44 -1.34 13.56 13.78
C THR A 44 -1.96 13.12 12.45
N GLU A 45 -1.41 12.08 11.84
CA GLU A 45 -1.83 11.53 10.55
C GLU A 45 -2.98 10.52 10.70
N VAL A 46 -3.13 9.92 11.89
CA VAL A 46 -4.20 8.95 12.18
C VAL A 46 -5.56 9.65 12.18
N LYS A 47 -6.49 9.16 11.37
CA LYS A 47 -7.86 9.68 11.27
C LYS A 47 -8.89 8.60 11.62
N ALA A 48 -10.11 9.02 11.98
CA ALA A 48 -11.23 8.11 12.13
C ALA A 48 -11.72 7.61 10.76
N TYR A 49 -12.24 6.38 10.72
CA TYR A 49 -12.97 5.88 9.55
C TYR A 49 -14.21 6.78 9.31
N PRO A 50 -14.58 7.12 8.05
CA PRO A 50 -14.22 6.51 6.75
C PRO A 50 -12.96 7.08 6.07
N HIS A 51 -12.14 7.85 6.76
CA HIS A 51 -10.94 8.43 6.14
C HIS A 51 -9.92 7.33 5.72
N PRO A 52 -9.24 7.43 4.56
CA PRO A 52 -8.30 6.41 4.07
C PRO A 52 -7.14 6.15 5.04
N ARG A 53 -6.66 7.19 5.72
CA ARG A 53 -5.66 7.12 6.82
C ARG A 53 -6.19 6.61 8.18
N SER A 54 -7.33 5.93 8.20
CA SER A 54 -7.79 5.18 9.38
C SER A 54 -7.18 3.78 9.38
N GLU A 55 -7.11 3.12 10.55
CA GLU A 55 -6.68 1.71 10.61
C GLU A 55 -7.54 0.82 9.70
N GLU A 56 -8.85 1.03 9.73
CA GLU A 56 -9.81 0.34 8.87
C GLU A 56 -9.49 0.61 7.38
N GLY A 57 -9.27 1.87 6.99
CA GLY A 57 -8.90 2.24 5.62
C GLY A 57 -7.62 1.57 5.13
N ILE A 58 -6.59 1.51 5.99
CA ILE A 58 -5.33 0.83 5.67
C ILE A 58 -5.54 -0.68 5.47
N ARG A 59 -6.36 -1.32 6.31
CA ARG A 59 -6.71 -2.74 6.18
C ARG A 59 -7.53 -3.00 4.92
N VAL A 60 -8.50 -2.14 4.62
CA VAL A 60 -9.35 -2.25 3.42
C VAL A 60 -8.52 -2.16 2.15
N LEU A 61 -7.61 -1.17 2.04
CA LEU A 61 -6.71 -1.09 0.89
C LEU A 61 -5.84 -2.34 0.76
N SER A 62 -5.27 -2.82 1.87
CA SER A 62 -4.41 -4.00 1.88
C SER A 62 -5.18 -5.26 1.44
N LYS A 63 -6.46 -5.41 1.82
CA LYS A 63 -7.34 -6.48 1.33
C LYS A 63 -7.66 -6.36 -0.15
N LYS A 64 -8.00 -5.16 -0.62
CA LYS A 64 -8.25 -4.90 -2.04
C LYS A 64 -7.05 -5.34 -2.88
N ARG A 65 -5.85 -4.86 -2.53
CA ARG A 65 -4.61 -5.25 -3.22
C ARG A 65 -4.31 -6.73 -3.07
N GLY A 66 -4.62 -7.33 -1.92
CA GLY A 66 -4.53 -8.77 -1.73
C GLY A 66 -5.40 -9.55 -2.71
N SER A 67 -6.66 -9.15 -2.86
CA SER A 67 -7.62 -9.82 -3.75
C SER A 67 -7.25 -9.74 -5.24
N GLU A 68 -6.49 -8.71 -5.65
CA GLU A 68 -5.96 -8.57 -7.01
C GLU A 68 -4.89 -9.64 -7.34
N ALA A 69 -4.30 -10.28 -6.32
CA ALA A 69 -3.18 -11.22 -6.47
C ALA A 69 -3.34 -12.51 -5.63
N CYS A 70 -4.57 -12.86 -5.22
CA CYS A 70 -4.88 -14.04 -4.40
C CYS A 70 -4.17 -14.08 -3.02
N PHE A 71 -3.90 -12.92 -2.42
CA PHE A 71 -3.40 -12.79 -1.05
C PHE A 71 -4.51 -12.28 -0.11
N GLU A 72 -4.40 -12.60 1.19
CA GLU A 72 -5.32 -12.06 2.20
C GLU A 72 -5.09 -10.55 2.41
N TYR A 73 -3.82 -10.13 2.42
CA TYR A 73 -3.38 -8.75 2.45
C TYR A 73 -2.16 -8.59 1.54
N ALA A 74 -2.12 -7.54 0.74
CA ALA A 74 -0.94 -7.21 -0.05
C ALA A 74 -0.63 -5.71 -0.05
N GLU A 75 0.63 -5.38 -0.30
CA GLU A 75 1.02 -4.06 -0.79
C GLU A 75 1.28 -4.14 -2.28
N SER A 76 0.86 -3.08 -2.98
CA SER A 76 1.01 -2.99 -4.44
C SER A 76 2.06 -1.95 -4.79
N PHE A 77 2.85 -2.25 -5.83
CA PHE A 77 3.94 -1.43 -6.33
C PHE A 77 3.86 -1.32 -7.85
N MET A 78 4.38 -0.23 -8.38
CA MET A 78 4.56 -0.01 -9.80
C MET A 78 6.05 -0.12 -10.14
N LEU A 79 6.41 -1.10 -10.95
CA LEU A 79 7.76 -1.23 -11.52
C LEU A 79 7.98 -0.13 -12.56
N VAL A 80 8.89 0.79 -12.26
CA VAL A 80 9.31 1.84 -13.17
C VAL A 80 10.40 1.34 -14.10
N ARG A 81 11.38 0.59 -13.56
CA ARG A 81 12.52 0.06 -14.34
C ARG A 81 13.17 -1.15 -13.68
N ASP A 82 13.59 -2.12 -14.47
CA ASP A 82 14.43 -3.25 -14.06
C ASP A 82 15.79 -3.15 -14.77
N TYR A 83 16.85 -2.93 -14.00
CA TYR A 83 18.22 -2.82 -14.50
C TYR A 83 18.90 -4.18 -14.47
N ILE A 84 19.40 -4.60 -15.63
CA ILE A 84 20.32 -5.73 -15.74
C ILE A 84 21.72 -5.14 -15.63
N ILE A 85 22.36 -5.43 -14.50
CA ILE A 85 23.76 -5.13 -14.17
C ILE A 85 24.38 -6.47 -13.80
#